data_AF-X1SX69-F1
#
_entry.id   AF-X1SX69-F1
#
_cell.length_a   1.000
_cell.length_b   1.000
_cell.length_c   1.000
_cell.angle_alpha   90.00
_cell.angle_beta   90.00
_cell.angle_gamma   90.00
#
_symmetry.space_group_name_H-M   'P 1'
#
loop_
_entity.id
_entity.type
_entity.pdbx_description
1 polymer ?
#
loop_
_entity_poly.entity_id
_entity_poly.type
_entity_poly.pdbx_seq_one_letter_code
_entity_poly.pdbx_strand_id
1 'polypeptide(L)' 'MFIIKIKALKETISFYKVELEKEGLTERERDKYLKALKIIEKVIKGKERSGEKEKHKEFIAYNHKAVFQDSKR' A
#
# COMPACT_ATOMS: atom_id res chain seq x y z
N MET A 1 -12.64 1.97 -5.33
CA MET A 1 -11.73 2.59 -6.33
C MET A 1 -10.24 2.58 -5.94
N PHE A 2 -9.84 2.22 -4.71
CA PHE A 2 -8.42 2.19 -4.29
C PHE A 2 -7.66 0.90 -4.67
N ILE A 3 -8.35 -0.25 -4.73
CA ILE A 3 -7.77 -1.56 -5.04
C ILE A 3 -7.20 -1.59 -6.47
N ILE A 4 -7.93 -1.01 -7.43
CA ILE A 4 -7.50 -0.90 -8.84
C ILE A 4 -6.19 -0.10 -8.96
N LYS A 5 -6.03 0.94 -8.14
CA LYS A 5 -4.82 1.79 -8.14
C LYS A 5 -3.59 1.06 -7.58
N ILE A 6 -3.75 0.12 -6.65
CA ILE A 6 -2.62 -0.66 -6.10
C ILE A 6 -2.15 -1.71 -7.11
N LYS A 7 -3.08 -2.37 -7.80
CA LYS A 7 -2.75 -3.37 -8.82
C LYS A 7 -1.93 -2.76 -9.96
N ALA A 8 -2.34 -1.60 -10.46
CA ALA A 8 -1.58 -0.86 -11.48
C ALA A 8 -0.16 -0.51 -11.02
N LEU A 9 0.03 -0.08 -9.76
CA LEU A 9 1.36 0.22 -9.22
C LEU A 9 2.25 -1.03 -9.11
N LYS A 10 1.67 -2.20 -8.81
CA LYS A 10 2.40 -3.48 -8.80
C LYS A 10 2.85 -3.88 -10.21
N GLU A 11 1.99 -3.68 -11.22
CA GLU A 11 2.34 -3.90 -12.62
C GLU A 11 3.47 -2.96 -13.08
N THR A 12 3.43 -1.68 -12.68
CA THR A 12 4.51 -0.72 -12.96
C THR A 12 5.84 -1.13 -12.29
N ILE A 13 5.81 -1.69 -11.08
CA ILE A 13 7.01 -2.25 -10.43
C ILE A 13 7.61 -3.38 -11.25
N SER A 14 6.78 -4.34 -11.69
CA SER A 14 7.25 -5.46 -12.51
C SER A 14 7.87 -4.97 -13.82
N PHE A 15 7.22 -4.00 -14.47
CA PHE A 15 7.75 -3.37 -15.68
C PHE A 15 9.13 -2.76 -15.46
N TYR A 16 9.29 -1.94 -14.40
CA TYR A 16 10.58 -1.31 -14.12
C TYR A 16 11.68 -2.29 -13.68
N LYS A 17 11.33 -3.42 -13.06
CA LYS A 17 12.30 -4.47 -12.75
C LYS A 17 12.86 -5.11 -14.02
N VAL A 18 11.99 -5.41 -14.99
CA VAL A 18 12.40 -5.94 -16.30
C VAL A 18 13.25 -4.93 -17.07
N GLU A 19 12.90 -3.64 -17.05
CA GLU A 19 13.74 -2.59 -17.65
C GLU A 19 15.13 -2.52 -16.99
N LEU A 20 15.22 -2.65 -15.67
CA LEU A 20 16.50 -2.65 -14.93
C LEU A 20 17.44 -3.79 -15.29
N GLU A 21 16.91 -4.93 -15.73
CA GLU A 21 17.69 -6.09 -16.17
C GLU A 21 18.30 -5.90 -17.57
N LYS A 22 17.89 -4.87 -18.33
CA LYS A 22 18.51 -4.58 -19.62
C LYS A 22 19.97 -4.14 -19.43
N GLU A 23 20.87 -4.77 -20.18
CA GLU A 23 22.33 -4.54 -20.12
C GLU A 23 22.76 -3.15 -20.63
N GLY A 24 21.87 -2.41 -21.30
CA GLY A 24 22.18 -1.11 -21.90
C GLY A 24 22.01 0.11 -20.98
N LEU A 25 21.63 -0.06 -19.72
CA LEU A 25 21.40 1.06 -18.81
C LEU A 25 22.69 1.58 -18.18
N THR A 26 22.89 2.90 -18.25
CA THR A 26 23.95 3.56 -17.50
C THR A 26 23.65 3.54 -15.99
N GLU A 27 24.68 3.64 -15.15
CA GLU A 27 24.51 3.69 -13.69
C GLU A 27 23.54 4.80 -13.23
N ARG A 28 23.56 5.95 -13.91
CA ARG A 28 22.65 7.07 -13.63
C ARG A 28 21.20 6.72 -13.94
N GLU A 29 20.95 5.97 -15.00
CA GLU A 29 19.59 5.54 -15.35
C GLU A 29 19.12 4.46 -14.38
N ARG A 30 19.98 3.49 -14.03
CA ARG A 30 19.68 2.50 -13.00
C ARG A 30 19.32 3.15 -11.67
N ASP A 31 20.06 4.17 -11.24
CA ASP A 31 19.75 4.91 -10.00
C ASP A 31 18.38 5.62 -10.06
N LYS A 32 18.00 6.19 -11.22
CA LYS A 32 16.66 6.78 -11.41
C LYS A 32 15.55 5.73 -11.29
N TYR A 33 15.73 4.57 -11.92
CA TYR A 33 14.77 3.46 -11.83
C TYR A 33 14.64 2.93 -10.40
N LEU A 34 15.76 2.75 -9.69
CA LEU A 34 15.76 2.32 -8.28
C LEU A 34 15.07 3.33 -7.36
N LYS A 35 15.30 4.63 -7.57
CA LYS A 35 14.59 5.69 -6.83
C LYS A 35 13.08 5.67 -7.10
N ALA A 36 12.67 5.50 -8.35
CA ALA A 36 11.27 5.38 -8.72
C ALA A 36 10.61 4.17 -8.04
N LEU A 37 11.25 3.00 -8.08
CA LEU A 37 10.77 1.79 -7.41
C LEU A 37 10.57 2.00 -5.90
N LYS A 38 11.56 2.61 -5.23
CA LYS A 38 11.51 2.88 -3.78
C LYS A 38 10.36 3.83 -3.39
N ILE A 39 10.04 4.79 -4.26
CA ILE A 39 8.90 5.71 -4.04
C ILE A 39 7.58 4.93 -4.18
N ILE A 40 7.42 4.13 -5.24
CA ILE A 40 6.20 3.36 -5.49
C ILE A 40 5.93 2.37 -4.35
N GLU A 41 6.95 1.64 -3.88
CA GLU A 41 6.83 0.73 -2.74
C GLU A 41 6.38 1.45 -1.45
N LYS A 42 6.94 2.63 -1.17
CA LYS A 42 6.51 3.46 -0.04
C LYS A 42 5.05 3.89 -0.16
N VAL A 43 4.60 4.27 -1.36
CA VAL A 43 3.21 4.66 -1.61
C VAL A 43 2.26 3.49 -1.38
N ILE A 44 2.60 2.28 -1.86
CA ILE A 44 1.81 1.06 -1.63
C ILE A 44 1.72 0.76 -0.14
N LYS A 45 2.87 0.70 0.55
CA LYS A 45 2.93 0.40 2.00
C LYS A 45 2.20 1.44 2.85
N GLY A 46 2.28 2.72 2.46
CA GLY A 46 1.55 3.80 3.10
C GLY A 46 0.02 3.63 2.94
N LYS A 47 -0.44 3.23 1.76
CA LYS A 47 -1.87 2.98 1.51
C LYS A 47 -2.39 1.74 2.23
N GLU A 48 -1.62 0.65 2.27
CA GLU A 48 -1.98 -0.55 3.05
C GLU A 48 -2.17 -0.23 4.53
N ARG A 49 -1.20 0.48 5.14
CA ARG A 49 -1.30 0.97 6.53
C ARG A 49 -2.48 1.92 6.76
N SER A 50 -2.84 2.72 5.77
CA SER A 50 -3.96 3.66 5.88
C SER A 50 -5.30 2.91 5.87
N GLY A 51 -5.43 1.85 5.07
CA GLY A 51 -6.62 0.99 5.07
C GLY A 51 -6.78 0.17 6.35
N GLU A 52 -5.68 -0.25 7.00
CA GLU A 52 -5.73 -0.92 8.31
C GLU A 52 -6.22 0.01 9.44
N LYS A 53 -5.81 1.28 9.43
CA LYS A 53 -6.26 2.27 10.43
C LYS A 53 -7.76 2.55 10.37
N GLU A 54 -8.35 2.47 9.18
CA GLU A 54 -9.79 2.64 9.00
C GLU A 54 -10.57 1.47 9.61
N LYS A 55 -10.10 0.23 9.40
CA LYS A 55 -10.69 -0.98 10.00
C LYS A 55 -10.59 -1.00 11.54
N HIS A 56 -9.48 -0.50 12.11
CA HIS A 56 -9.34 -0.45 13.57
C HIS A 56 -10.34 0.51 14.23
N LYS A 57 -10.70 1.63 13.59
CA LYS A 57 -11.73 2.54 14.11
C LYS A 57 -13.12 1.89 14.10
N GLU A 58 -13.44 1.16 13.04
CA GLU A 58 -14.71 0.43 12.91
C GLU A 58 -14.84 -0.68 13.98
N PHE A 59 -13.73 -1.38 14.27
CA PHE A 59 -13.69 -2.44 15.29
C PHE A 59 -13.90 -1.92 16.72
N ILE A 60 -13.35 -0.74 17.06
CA ILE A 60 -13.55 -0.13 18.39
C ILE A 60 -15.00 0.33 18.57
N ALA A 61 -15.63 0.88 17.52
CA ALA A 61 -17.02 1.33 17.57
C ALA A 61 -18.01 0.19 17.85
N TYR A 62 -17.75 -1.01 17.32
CA TYR A 62 -18.62 -2.18 17.52
C TYR A 62 -18.53 -2.74 18.95
N ASN A 63 -17.32 -2.81 19.52
CA ASN A 63 -17.11 -3.31 20.89
C ASN A 63 -17.69 -2.39 21.97
N HIS A 64 -17.71 -1.07 21.76
CA HIS A 64 -18.33 -0.15 22.73
C HIS A 64 -19.85 -0.25 22.79
N LYS A 65 -20.52 -0.78 21.75
CA LYS A 65 -21.99 -0.91 21.70
C LYS A 65 -22.50 -2.12 22.47
N ALA A 66 -21.69 -3.19 22.57
CA ALA A 66 -22.06 -4.43 23.25
C ALA A 66 -22.04 -4.30 24.78
N VAL A 67 -21.22 -3.40 25.35
CA VAL A 67 -21.06 -3.27 26.82
C VAL A 67 -22.23 -2.54 27.49
N PHE A 68 -23.03 -1.76 26.76
CA PHE A 68 -24.16 -1.00 27.34
C PHE A 68 -25.51 -1.73 27.29
N GLN A 69 -25.60 -2.94 26.73
CA GLN A 69 -26.87 -3.67 26.64
C GLN A 69 -27.15 -4.63 27.81
N ASP A 70 -26.16 -4.94 28.65
CA ASP A 70 -26.30 -5.96 29.71
C ASP A 70 -26.69 -5.42 31.10
N SER A 71 -27.03 -4.13 31.25
CA SER A 71 -27.46 -3.56 32.55
C SER A 71 -28.97 -3.31 32.69
N LYS A 72 -29.80 -3.82 31.78
CA LYS A 72 -31.26 -3.79 31.92
C LYS A 72 -31.93 -5.10 31.54
N ARG A 73 -31.83 -6.11 32.41
CA ARG A 73 -33.01 -6.89 32.81
C ARG A 73 -32.78 -7.69 34.08
#